data_AF-A0A2M7L4S7-F1
#
_entry.id   AF-A0A2M7L4S7-F1
#
_cell.length_a   1.000
_cell.length_b   1.000
_cell.length_c   1.000
_cell.angle_alpha   90.00
_cell.angle_beta   90.00
_cell.angle_gamma   90.00
#
_symmetry.space_group_name_H-M   'P 1'
#
loop_
_entity.id
_entity.type
_entity.pdbx_description
1 polymer ?
#
loop_
_entity_poly.entity_id
_entity_poly.type
_entity_poly.pdbx_seq_one_letter_code
_entity_poly.pdbx_strand_id
1 'polypeptide(L)'
;FAADYFIKQGLSVLEVASVPFHVLFGVFMYLVIEDPDDSKGRIVQFGSRNDFDTNTRQEGMVTTILPDDFGSSLYYERQRKLIDWHISELDDLEWLFDYWLEYSSNLRQYLWAHRDKDVTKAKKVMNVLGLENIKKVLNYMAMDYWKNFCGWPDLLVFDDKSFFFVEVKSRNDKLSEDQKNWLLGNKEHMGFKAKIFKVGRSNA
;
A
#
# COMPACT_ATOMS: atom_id res chain seq x y z
N PHE A 1 -18.26 -14.67 3.25
CA PHE A 1 -18.76 -15.27 2.00
C PHE A 1 -17.67 -15.46 0.94
N ALA A 2 -17.12 -14.40 0.34
CA ALA A 2 -16.10 -14.54 -0.72
C ALA A 2 -14.81 -15.18 -0.19
N ALA A 3 -14.33 -14.73 0.98
CA ALA A 3 -13.21 -15.38 1.66
C ALA A 3 -13.48 -16.87 1.92
N ASP A 4 -14.63 -17.19 2.55
CA ASP A 4 -15.03 -18.58 2.83
C ASP A 4 -15.07 -19.47 1.57
N TYR A 5 -15.50 -18.91 0.43
CA TYR A 5 -15.54 -19.64 -0.84
C TYR A 5 -14.14 -20.08 -1.28
N PHE A 6 -13.13 -19.22 -1.16
CA PHE A 6 -11.74 -19.57 -1.50
C PHE A 6 -11.12 -20.48 -0.44
N ILE A 7 -11.41 -20.25 0.85
CA ILE A 7 -10.95 -21.12 1.94
C ILE A 7 -11.46 -22.55 1.76
N LYS A 8 -12.74 -22.74 1.39
CA LYS A 8 -13.32 -24.07 1.10
C LYS A 8 -12.68 -24.77 -0.11
N GLN A 9 -11.97 -24.04 -0.96
CA GLN A 9 -11.19 -24.60 -2.06
C GLN A 9 -9.74 -24.90 -1.67
N GLY A 10 -9.38 -24.74 -0.39
CA GLY A 10 -8.04 -24.99 0.11
C GLY A 10 -7.06 -23.82 -0.09
N LEU A 11 -7.56 -22.62 -0.41
CA LEU A 11 -6.73 -21.42 -0.58
C LEU A 11 -6.68 -20.59 0.71
N SER A 12 -5.59 -19.86 0.88
CA SER A 12 -5.47 -18.83 1.92
C SER A 12 -6.01 -17.49 1.43
N VAL A 13 -6.54 -16.68 2.35
CA VAL A 13 -7.14 -15.38 2.04
C VAL A 13 -6.70 -14.33 3.06
N LEU A 14 -6.29 -13.16 2.57
CA LEU A 14 -6.10 -11.95 3.35
C LEU A 14 -7.06 -10.86 2.87
N GLU A 15 -7.77 -10.22 3.80
CA GLU A 15 -8.50 -8.99 3.51
C GLU A 15 -7.51 -7.83 3.55
N VAL A 16 -7.29 -7.14 2.42
CA VAL A 16 -6.21 -6.16 2.28
C VAL A 16 -6.71 -4.73 2.11
N ALA A 17 -7.63 -4.46 1.17
CA ALA A 17 -7.94 -3.10 0.73
C ALA A 17 -6.64 -2.29 0.47
N SER A 18 -6.63 -0.97 0.63
CA SER A 18 -5.46 -0.13 0.29
C SER A 18 -4.42 0.04 1.40
N VAL A 19 -4.84 0.08 2.67
CA VAL A 19 -3.99 0.51 3.80
C VAL A 19 -2.69 -0.29 3.95
N PRO A 20 -2.67 -1.64 3.84
CA PRO A 20 -1.43 -2.42 3.92
C PRO A 20 -0.39 -2.01 2.87
N PHE A 21 -0.83 -1.58 1.69
CA PHE A 21 0.06 -1.09 0.64
C PHE A 21 0.64 0.29 0.97
N HIS A 22 -0.14 1.16 1.64
CA HIS A 22 0.38 2.43 2.17
C HIS A 22 1.40 2.22 3.29
N VAL A 23 1.23 1.19 4.13
CA VAL A 23 2.25 0.82 5.11
C VAL A 23 3.52 0.41 4.38
N LEU A 24 3.45 -0.52 3.43
CA LEU A 24 4.62 -0.99 2.68
C LEU A 24 5.31 0.17 1.96
N PHE A 25 4.54 1.03 1.31
CA PHE A 25 5.05 2.25 0.68
C PHE A 25 5.74 3.16 1.69
N GLY A 26 5.12 3.45 2.83
CA GLY A 26 5.71 4.27 3.88
C GLY A 26 7.01 3.68 4.43
N VAL A 27 7.04 2.37 4.74
CA VAL A 27 8.23 1.69 5.27
C VAL A 27 9.36 1.69 4.25
N PHE A 28 9.08 1.34 3.00
CA PHE A 28 10.14 1.15 2.02
C PHE A 28 10.55 2.43 1.31
N MET A 29 9.71 3.46 1.23
CA MET A 29 10.02 4.67 0.44
C MET A 29 10.37 5.90 1.28
N TYR A 30 10.32 5.84 2.62
CA TYR A 30 10.58 7.03 3.45
C TYR A 30 11.96 7.65 3.20
N LEU A 31 13.01 6.85 2.95
CA LEU A 31 14.35 7.38 2.66
C LEU A 31 14.40 8.27 1.41
N VAL A 32 13.52 8.01 0.43
CA VAL A 32 13.45 8.78 -0.82
C VAL A 32 12.46 9.94 -0.71
N ILE A 33 11.41 9.78 0.10
CA ILE A 33 10.35 10.78 0.25
C ILE A 33 10.74 11.85 1.25
N GLU A 34 11.33 11.47 2.38
CA GLU A 34 11.75 12.37 3.46
C GLU A 34 13.23 12.78 3.30
N ASP A 35 13.77 12.70 2.08
CA ASP A 35 15.15 13.04 1.74
C ASP A 35 15.44 14.52 2.09
N PRO A 36 16.36 14.80 3.03
CA PRO A 36 16.72 16.16 3.40
C PRO A 36 17.40 16.96 2.29
N ASP A 37 17.96 16.28 1.28
CA ASP A 37 18.63 16.91 0.15
C ASP A 37 17.66 17.14 -1.04
N ASP A 38 16.38 16.76 -0.93
CA ASP A 38 15.38 17.06 -1.94
C ASP A 38 15.19 18.59 -2.05
N SER A 39 15.46 19.15 -3.23
CA SER A 39 15.37 20.59 -3.51
C SER A 39 13.96 21.18 -3.35
N LYS A 40 12.93 20.34 -3.29
CA LYS A 40 11.54 20.73 -2.99
C LYS A 40 11.08 20.27 -1.62
N GLY A 41 11.94 19.58 -0.87
CA GLY A 41 11.68 19.14 0.50
C GLY A 41 11.32 20.33 1.39
N ARG A 42 10.23 20.19 2.15
CA ARG A 42 9.79 21.18 3.12
C ARG A 42 9.54 20.52 4.45
N ILE A 43 9.91 21.20 5.54
CA ILE A 43 9.51 20.79 6.88
C ILE A 43 8.00 21.02 7.00
N VAL A 44 7.28 19.95 7.27
CA VAL A 44 5.84 19.95 7.52
C VAL A 44 5.57 19.46 8.93
N GLN A 45 4.51 19.97 9.54
CA GLN A 45 4.05 19.54 10.85
C GLN A 45 2.57 19.20 10.82
N PHE A 46 2.20 18.12 11.49
CA PHE A 46 0.81 17.70 11.64
C PHE A 46 0.59 17.04 13.01
N GLY A 47 -0.65 17.04 13.49
CA GLY A 47 -0.98 16.36 14.75
C GLY A 47 -0.83 14.84 14.62
N SER A 48 -0.24 14.21 15.65
CA SER A 48 -0.07 12.76 15.72
C SER A 48 -1.39 12.03 15.45
N ARG A 49 -1.30 10.99 14.62
CA ARG A 49 -2.45 10.12 14.33
C ARG A 49 -2.65 9.09 15.42
N ASN A 50 -1.59 8.71 16.11
CA ASN A 50 -1.70 7.89 17.33
C ASN A 50 -2.52 8.63 18.38
N ASP A 51 -2.19 9.89 18.66
CA ASP A 51 -2.95 10.72 19.60
C ASP A 51 -4.42 10.90 19.18
N PHE A 52 -4.68 11.03 17.88
CA PHE A 52 -6.05 11.08 17.37
C PHE A 52 -6.82 9.77 17.63
N ASP A 53 -6.20 8.63 17.34
CA ASP A 53 -6.83 7.31 17.50
C ASP A 53 -7.04 6.92 18.98
N THR A 54 -6.14 7.33 19.88
CA THR A 54 -6.21 7.05 21.33
C THR A 54 -6.92 8.15 22.12
N ASN A 55 -7.25 9.27 21.47
CA ASN A 55 -7.76 10.48 22.12
C ASN A 55 -6.82 11.00 23.23
N THR A 56 -5.50 11.00 22.97
CA THR A 56 -4.45 11.52 23.87
C THR A 56 -3.71 12.72 23.29
N ARG A 57 -2.66 13.21 23.98
CA ARG A 57 -1.75 14.27 23.53
C ARG A 57 -0.29 13.97 23.89
N GLN A 58 0.08 12.69 23.87
CA GLN A 58 1.41 12.24 24.33
C GLN A 58 2.50 12.53 23.30
N GLU A 59 2.22 12.35 22.01
CA GLU A 59 3.19 12.60 20.93
C GLU A 59 3.17 14.05 20.47
N GLY A 60 1.99 14.67 20.43
CA GLY A 60 1.82 16.05 20.00
C GLY A 60 1.98 16.24 18.49
N MET A 61 2.88 17.13 18.09
CA MET A 61 3.13 17.46 16.67
C MET A 61 4.20 16.56 16.10
N VAL A 62 3.86 15.83 15.05
CA VAL A 62 4.81 15.09 14.21
C VAL A 62 5.42 16.06 13.21
N THR A 63 6.74 16.01 13.05
CA THR A 63 7.50 16.83 12.10
C THR A 63 8.19 15.92 11.10
N THR A 64 8.08 16.22 9.81
CA THR A 64 8.77 15.48 8.75
C THR A 64 9.12 16.37 7.55
N ILE A 65 9.90 15.86 6.62
CA ILE A 65 10.19 16.47 5.33
C ILE A 65 9.23 15.87 4.30
N LEU A 66 8.48 16.72 3.60
CA LEU A 66 7.70 16.32 2.44
C LEU A 66 7.94 17.29 1.29
N PRO A 67 8.33 16.78 0.10
CA PRO A 67 8.39 17.57 -1.11
C PRO A 67 7.03 18.19 -1.46
N ASP A 68 7.03 19.41 -1.98
CA ASP A 68 5.78 20.09 -2.35
C ASP A 68 4.96 19.41 -3.43
N ASP A 69 5.61 18.57 -4.23
CA ASP A 69 5.03 17.76 -5.29
C ASP A 69 4.78 16.31 -4.86
N PHE A 70 5.03 15.97 -3.59
CA PHE A 70 4.89 14.62 -3.07
C PHE A 70 3.56 13.99 -3.47
N GLY A 71 3.67 12.76 -4.00
CA GLY A 71 2.55 11.92 -4.38
C GLY A 71 1.84 12.29 -5.68
N SER A 72 2.31 13.31 -6.39
CA SER A 72 1.91 13.59 -7.78
C SER A 72 2.83 12.89 -8.78
N SER A 73 2.39 12.80 -10.03
CA SER A 73 3.25 12.32 -11.13
C SER A 73 4.50 13.17 -11.35
N LEU A 74 4.46 14.47 -11.00
CA LEU A 74 5.61 15.37 -11.12
C LEU A 74 6.74 15.00 -10.17
N TYR A 75 6.41 14.54 -8.95
CA TYR A 75 7.41 14.02 -8.02
C TYR A 75 8.10 12.79 -8.60
N TYR A 76 7.33 11.84 -9.11
CA TYR A 76 7.88 10.63 -9.74
C TYR A 76 8.78 10.96 -10.92
N GLU A 77 8.34 11.83 -11.84
CA GLU A 77 9.13 12.22 -13.01
C GLU A 77 10.47 12.87 -12.61
N ARG A 78 10.44 13.74 -11.61
CA ARG A 78 11.62 14.43 -11.09
C ARG A 78 12.59 13.48 -10.38
N GLN A 79 12.06 12.61 -9.52
CA GLN A 79 12.85 11.70 -8.68
C GLN A 79 13.05 10.31 -9.29
N ARG A 80 12.64 10.09 -10.55
CA ARG A 80 12.60 8.77 -11.19
C ARG A 80 13.90 7.97 -11.01
N LYS A 81 15.04 8.60 -11.28
CA LYS A 81 16.34 7.91 -11.16
C LYS A 81 16.64 7.45 -9.73
N LEU A 82 16.32 8.27 -8.74
CA LEU A 82 16.51 7.95 -7.33
C LEU A 82 15.54 6.85 -6.89
N ILE A 83 14.27 6.96 -7.28
CA ILE A 83 13.22 5.97 -7.00
C ILE A 83 13.59 4.61 -7.62
N ASP A 84 13.98 4.59 -8.89
CA ASP A 84 14.36 3.36 -9.61
C ASP A 84 15.56 2.68 -8.96
N TRP A 85 16.60 3.46 -8.62
CA TRP A 85 17.78 2.96 -7.90
C TRP A 85 17.40 2.42 -6.53
N HIS A 86 16.68 3.20 -5.72
CA HIS A 86 16.29 2.80 -4.37
C HIS A 86 15.48 1.50 -4.38
N ILE A 87 14.51 1.37 -5.29
CA ILE A 87 13.72 0.15 -5.46
C ILE A 87 14.60 -1.00 -5.95
N SER A 88 15.58 -0.77 -6.83
CA SER A 88 16.48 -1.83 -7.28
C SER A 88 17.33 -2.41 -6.16
N GLU A 89 17.76 -1.57 -5.21
CA GLU A 89 18.60 -1.96 -4.08
C GLU A 89 17.85 -2.71 -2.96
N LEU A 90 16.51 -2.77 -2.98
CA LEU A 90 15.77 -3.57 -2.00
C LEU A 90 16.09 -5.06 -2.15
N ASP A 91 16.37 -5.73 -1.04
CA ASP A 91 16.74 -7.14 -0.98
C ASP A 91 15.97 -7.92 0.11
N ASP A 92 16.53 -8.05 1.32
CA ASP A 92 15.94 -8.76 2.46
C ASP A 92 14.77 -7.94 3.03
N LEU A 93 13.59 -8.11 2.42
CA LEU A 93 12.40 -7.37 2.81
C LEU A 93 12.02 -7.57 4.27
N GLU A 94 12.27 -8.74 4.86
CA GLU A 94 11.88 -8.99 6.24
C GLU A 94 12.77 -8.19 7.19
N TRP A 95 14.09 -8.25 6.99
CA TRP A 95 15.03 -7.46 7.76
C TRP A 95 14.83 -5.96 7.54
N LEU A 96 14.71 -5.52 6.29
CA LEU A 96 14.51 -4.10 5.95
C LEU A 96 13.20 -3.57 6.53
N PHE A 97 12.11 -4.34 6.45
CA PHE A 97 10.82 -3.91 6.98
C PHE A 97 10.91 -3.70 8.49
N ASP A 98 11.46 -4.66 9.24
CA ASP A 98 11.56 -4.57 10.69
C ASP A 98 12.52 -3.45 11.11
N TYR A 99 13.64 -3.28 10.38
CA TYR A 99 14.61 -2.23 10.67
C TYR A 99 14.07 -0.83 10.37
N TRP A 100 13.36 -0.62 9.26
CA TRP A 100 12.84 0.69 8.84
C TRP A 100 11.47 1.04 9.42
N LEU A 101 10.80 0.11 10.10
CA LEU A 101 9.45 0.33 10.62
C LEU A 101 9.34 1.53 11.56
N GLU A 102 10.29 1.67 12.49
CA GLU A 102 10.31 2.78 13.44
C GLU A 102 10.65 4.11 12.75
N TYR A 103 11.70 4.12 11.92
CA TYR A 103 12.16 5.32 11.22
C TYR A 103 11.13 5.90 10.24
N SER A 104 10.34 5.03 9.60
CA SER A 104 9.25 5.43 8.70
C SER A 104 7.98 5.92 9.41
N SER A 105 7.96 5.97 10.75
CA SER A 105 6.76 6.30 11.54
C SER A 105 6.12 7.62 11.11
N ASN A 106 6.92 8.66 10.88
CA ASN A 106 6.40 9.98 10.52
C ASN A 106 5.64 9.95 9.20
N LEU A 107 6.25 9.42 8.13
CA LEU A 107 5.58 9.24 6.85
C LEU A 107 4.32 8.37 6.99
N ARG A 108 4.40 7.25 7.72
CA ARG A 108 3.24 6.37 7.93
C ARG A 108 2.10 7.07 8.67
N GLN A 109 2.39 7.91 9.65
CA GLN A 109 1.38 8.74 10.31
C GLN A 109 0.78 9.76 9.33
N TYR A 110 1.60 10.42 8.50
CA TYR A 110 1.10 11.33 7.47
C TYR A 110 0.13 10.63 6.51
N LEU A 111 0.46 9.40 6.11
CA LEU A 111 -0.31 8.55 5.21
C LEU A 111 -1.50 7.82 5.87
N TRP A 112 -1.76 8.04 7.16
CA TRP A 112 -2.77 7.31 7.94
C TRP A 112 -2.58 5.78 7.96
N ALA A 113 -1.34 5.32 7.75
CA ALA A 113 -0.92 3.93 7.64
C ALA A 113 -0.02 3.51 8.82
N HIS A 114 -0.39 3.91 10.03
CA HIS A 114 0.47 3.78 11.22
C HIS A 114 0.06 2.64 12.18
N ARG A 115 -1.21 2.19 12.12
CA ARG A 115 -1.79 1.28 13.12
C ARG A 115 -1.16 -0.11 13.08
N ASP A 116 -0.93 -0.70 14.25
CA ASP A 116 -0.31 -2.02 14.40
C ASP A 116 -1.01 -3.14 13.61
N LYS A 117 -2.35 -3.09 13.56
CA LYS A 117 -3.15 -4.06 12.80
C LYS A 117 -2.86 -4.00 11.30
N ASP A 118 -2.62 -2.79 10.78
CA ASP A 118 -2.35 -2.54 9.37
C ASP A 118 -0.89 -2.89 9.06
N VAL A 119 0.03 -2.61 9.99
CA VAL A 119 1.44 -3.05 9.92
C VAL A 119 1.57 -4.57 9.89
N THR A 120 0.88 -5.25 10.80
CA THR A 120 0.87 -6.73 10.85
C THR A 120 0.32 -7.32 9.55
N LYS A 121 -0.72 -6.69 8.99
CA LYS A 121 -1.32 -7.11 7.72
C LYS A 121 -0.39 -6.83 6.53
N ALA A 122 0.31 -5.70 6.53
CA ALA A 122 1.30 -5.35 5.51
C ALA A 122 2.44 -6.37 5.46
N LYS A 123 2.97 -6.81 6.62
CA LYS A 123 4.00 -7.86 6.66
C LYS A 123 3.52 -9.19 6.07
N LYS A 124 2.25 -9.55 6.28
CA LYS A 124 1.65 -10.74 5.63
C LYS A 124 1.53 -10.56 4.12
N VAL A 125 1.08 -9.39 3.64
CA VAL A 125 1.01 -9.08 2.20
C VAL A 125 2.39 -9.15 1.56
N MET A 126 3.41 -8.56 2.21
CA MET A 126 4.81 -8.61 1.79
C MET A 126 5.30 -10.03 1.57
N ASN A 127 5.05 -10.91 2.55
CA ASN A 127 5.48 -12.31 2.49
C ASN A 127 4.78 -13.09 1.37
N VAL A 128 3.51 -12.78 1.08
CA VAL A 128 2.75 -13.42 -0.01
C VAL A 128 3.22 -12.94 -1.38
N LEU A 129 3.49 -11.63 -1.52
CA LEU A 129 3.88 -11.05 -2.81
C LEU A 129 5.35 -11.35 -3.14
N GLY A 130 6.24 -11.32 -2.15
CA GLY A 130 7.68 -11.46 -2.32
C GLY A 130 8.33 -10.24 -2.99
N LEU A 131 9.67 -10.25 -3.01
CA LEU A 131 10.51 -9.10 -3.40
C LEU A 131 10.10 -8.44 -4.71
N GLU A 132 10.09 -9.20 -5.81
CA GLU A 132 9.86 -8.64 -7.15
C GLU A 132 8.47 -8.03 -7.31
N ASN A 133 7.44 -8.59 -6.66
CA ASN A 133 6.11 -8.02 -6.74
C ASN A 133 5.95 -6.81 -5.81
N ILE A 134 6.67 -6.77 -4.69
CA ILE A 134 6.74 -5.58 -3.84
C ILE A 134 7.41 -4.43 -4.58
N LYS A 135 8.53 -4.66 -5.29
CA LYS A 135 9.15 -3.63 -6.13
C LYS A 135 8.16 -3.03 -7.15
N LYS A 136 7.34 -3.86 -7.79
CA LYS A 136 6.27 -3.40 -8.71
C LYS A 136 5.20 -2.57 -8.02
N VAL A 137 4.75 -2.99 -6.84
CA VAL A 137 3.79 -2.23 -6.02
C VAL A 137 4.34 -0.86 -5.66
N LEU A 138 5.57 -0.82 -5.14
CA LEU A 138 6.23 0.43 -4.74
C LEU A 138 6.38 1.39 -5.92
N ASN A 139 6.83 0.87 -7.07
CA ASN A 139 6.97 1.67 -8.28
C ASN A 139 5.62 2.21 -8.77
N TYR A 140 4.60 1.34 -8.87
CA TYR A 140 3.26 1.76 -9.27
C TYR A 140 2.69 2.84 -8.35
N MET A 141 2.85 2.69 -7.03
CA MET A 141 2.42 3.71 -6.08
C MET A 141 3.23 5.00 -6.21
N ALA A 142 4.53 4.91 -6.47
CA ALA A 142 5.37 6.10 -6.64
C ALA A 142 4.98 6.93 -7.87
N MET A 143 4.53 6.28 -8.96
CA MET A 143 4.17 6.95 -10.23
C MET A 143 3.15 8.08 -10.09
N ASP A 144 2.15 7.92 -9.23
CA ASP A 144 1.16 8.96 -8.90
C ASP A 144 0.42 8.53 -7.62
N TYR A 145 1.09 8.65 -6.48
CA TYR A 145 0.63 8.10 -5.20
C TYR A 145 -0.81 8.48 -4.85
N TRP A 146 -1.20 9.74 -5.04
CA TRP A 146 -2.54 10.19 -4.69
C TRP A 146 -3.61 9.65 -5.64
N LYS A 147 -3.31 9.50 -6.94
CA LYS A 147 -4.23 8.81 -7.86
C LYS A 147 -4.30 7.31 -7.64
N ASN A 148 -3.20 6.71 -7.20
CA ASN A 148 -3.07 5.26 -6.95
C ASN A 148 -3.36 4.89 -5.48
N PHE A 149 -3.86 5.85 -4.69
CA PHE A 149 -4.08 5.68 -3.25
C PHE A 149 -5.25 4.72 -2.98
N CYS A 150 -6.34 4.87 -3.72
CA CYS A 150 -7.57 4.10 -3.55
C CYS A 150 -7.73 3.01 -4.62
N GLY A 151 -8.76 2.18 -4.48
CA GLY A 151 -9.19 1.23 -5.52
C GLY A 151 -8.53 -0.16 -5.46
N TRP A 152 -7.65 -0.39 -4.48
CA TRP A 152 -7.06 -1.70 -4.23
C TRP A 152 -8.13 -2.76 -3.93
N PRO A 153 -8.00 -3.98 -4.47
CA PRO A 153 -9.00 -5.03 -4.29
C PRO A 153 -9.18 -5.46 -2.83
N ASP A 154 -10.38 -5.90 -2.50
CA ASP A 154 -10.73 -6.33 -1.13
C ASP A 154 -9.85 -7.47 -0.60
N LEU A 155 -9.56 -8.47 -1.42
CA LEU A 155 -8.88 -9.70 -1.01
C LEU A 155 -7.60 -9.96 -1.80
N LEU A 156 -6.61 -10.52 -1.10
CA LEU A 156 -5.47 -11.24 -1.66
C LEU A 156 -5.64 -12.73 -1.36
N VAL A 157 -5.78 -13.53 -2.41
CA VAL A 157 -5.98 -14.99 -2.33
C VAL A 157 -4.73 -15.68 -2.85
N PHE A 158 -4.24 -16.68 -2.11
CA PHE A 158 -2.96 -17.31 -2.42
C PHE A 158 -2.85 -18.75 -1.91
N ASP A 159 -1.86 -19.45 -2.45
CA ASP A 159 -1.33 -20.73 -2.00
C ASP A 159 0.21 -20.69 -2.07
N ASP A 160 0.86 -21.84 -1.89
CA ASP A 160 2.33 -21.93 -1.91
C ASP A 160 2.96 -21.60 -3.28
N LYS A 161 2.16 -21.53 -4.36
CA LYS A 161 2.66 -21.40 -5.74
C LYS A 161 2.26 -20.10 -6.41
N SER A 162 1.16 -19.48 -5.96
CA SER A 162 0.56 -18.36 -6.67
C SER A 162 -0.34 -17.51 -5.80
N PHE A 163 -0.56 -16.27 -6.25
CA PHE A 163 -1.54 -15.37 -5.67
C PHE A 163 -2.37 -14.68 -6.76
N PHE A 164 -3.52 -14.14 -6.37
CA PHE A 164 -4.34 -13.24 -7.17
C PHE A 164 -5.19 -12.34 -6.28
N PHE A 165 -5.55 -11.18 -6.82
CA PHE A 165 -6.44 -10.24 -6.15
C PHE A 165 -7.90 -10.49 -6.49
N VAL A 166 -8.79 -10.19 -5.55
CA VAL A 166 -10.24 -10.29 -5.74
C VAL A 166 -10.95 -9.05 -5.21
N GLU A 167 -11.70 -8.41 -6.09
CA GLU A 167 -12.67 -7.37 -5.76
C GLU A 167 -14.05 -8.00 -5.57
N VAL A 168 -14.69 -7.78 -4.43
CA VAL A 168 -15.97 -8.39 -4.06
C VAL A 168 -17.10 -7.41 -4.33
N LYS A 169 -18.07 -7.82 -5.15
CA LYS A 169 -19.24 -6.99 -5.48
C LYS A 169 -20.53 -7.69 -5.12
N SER A 170 -21.43 -6.97 -4.47
CA SER A 170 -22.82 -7.41 -4.37
C SER A 170 -23.51 -7.32 -5.74
N ARG A 171 -24.66 -7.98 -5.90
CA ARG A 171 -25.40 -8.05 -7.18
C ARG A 171 -25.57 -6.71 -7.91
N ASN A 172 -25.87 -5.64 -7.18
CA ASN A 172 -26.16 -4.32 -7.74
C ASN A 172 -24.98 -3.35 -7.59
N ASP A 173 -23.91 -3.79 -6.95
CA ASP A 173 -22.71 -2.98 -6.76
C ASP A 173 -21.86 -2.98 -8.03
N LYS A 174 -21.32 -1.80 -8.35
CA LYS A 174 -20.49 -1.55 -9.52
C LYS A 174 -19.07 -1.22 -9.07
N LEU A 175 -18.11 -1.39 -9.97
CA LEU A 175 -16.76 -0.89 -9.72
C LEU A 175 -16.81 0.63 -9.60
N SER A 176 -16.21 1.16 -8.53
CA SER A 176 -15.93 2.58 -8.41
C SER A 176 -14.90 3.01 -9.47
N GLU A 177 -14.73 4.31 -9.66
CA GLU A 177 -13.72 4.80 -10.59
C GLU A 177 -12.31 4.45 -10.14
N ASP A 178 -12.02 4.58 -8.84
CA ASP A 178 -10.72 4.18 -8.28
C ASP A 178 -10.41 2.70 -8.52
N GLN A 179 -11.40 1.82 -8.41
CA GLN A 179 -11.22 0.39 -8.66
C GLN A 179 -10.95 0.09 -10.15
N LYS A 180 -11.58 0.83 -11.06
CA LYS A 180 -11.26 0.73 -12.50
C LYS A 180 -9.85 1.24 -12.78
N ASN A 181 -9.47 2.36 -12.17
CA ASN A 181 -8.13 2.93 -12.29
C ASN A 181 -7.08 1.94 -11.80
N TRP A 182 -7.29 1.30 -10.65
CA TRP A 182 -6.40 0.26 -10.16
C TRP A 182 -6.32 -0.93 -11.10
N LEU A 183 -7.43 -1.41 -11.67
CA LEU A 183 -7.41 -2.54 -12.61
C LEU A 183 -6.64 -2.21 -13.89
N LEU A 184 -6.77 -0.98 -14.40
CA LEU A 184 -6.01 -0.49 -15.56
C LEU A 184 -4.51 -0.37 -15.23
N GLY A 185 -4.17 0.30 -14.11
CA GLY A 185 -2.80 0.45 -13.66
C GLY A 185 -2.12 -0.88 -13.34
N ASN A 186 -2.85 -1.83 -12.73
CA ASN A 186 -2.38 -3.18 -12.52
C ASN A 186 -2.05 -3.89 -13.84
N LYS A 187 -2.92 -3.79 -14.86
CA LYS A 187 -2.66 -4.40 -16.17
C LYS A 187 -1.41 -3.80 -16.84
N GLU A 188 -1.19 -2.50 -16.70
CA GLU A 188 -0.10 -1.79 -17.35
C GLU A 188 1.25 -1.97 -16.64
N HIS A 189 1.27 -1.92 -15.30
CA HIS A 189 2.51 -1.77 -14.54
C HIS A 189 2.87 -2.98 -13.65
N MET A 190 1.88 -3.71 -13.12
CA MET A 190 2.13 -4.76 -12.11
C MET A 190 1.97 -6.18 -12.66
N GLY A 191 0.99 -6.38 -13.54
CA GLY A 191 0.67 -7.66 -14.16
C GLY A 191 0.07 -8.69 -13.20
N PHE A 192 -0.51 -8.28 -12.07
CA PHE A 192 -1.11 -9.24 -11.14
C PHE A 192 -2.42 -9.79 -11.67
N LYS A 193 -2.69 -11.07 -11.40
CA LYS A 193 -4.01 -11.66 -11.67
C LYS A 193 -5.04 -11.00 -10.76
N ALA A 194 -6.13 -10.52 -11.34
CA ALA A 194 -7.25 -9.93 -10.60
C ALA A 194 -8.57 -10.55 -11.06
N LYS A 195 -9.52 -10.70 -10.13
CA LYS A 195 -10.87 -11.22 -10.39
C LYS A 195 -11.92 -10.33 -9.73
N ILE A 196 -13.12 -10.30 -10.31
CA ILE A 196 -14.30 -9.71 -9.67
C ILE A 196 -15.20 -10.85 -9.20
N PHE A 197 -15.46 -10.93 -7.90
CA PHE A 197 -16.33 -11.93 -7.30
C PHE A 197 -17.71 -11.33 -7.03
N LYS A 198 -18.73 -11.75 -7.78
CA LYS A 198 -20.11 -11.29 -7.59
C LYS A 198 -20.87 -12.18 -6.62
N VAL A 199 -21.37 -11.58 -5.54
CA VAL A 199 -22.24 -12.24 -4.55
C VAL A 199 -23.70 -12.09 -4.97
N GLY A 200 -24.33 -13.21 -5.34
CA GLY A 200 -25.77 -13.32 -5.55
C GLY A 200 -26.51 -13.83 -4.31
N ARG A 201 -27.84 -13.70 -4.29
CA ARG A 201 -28.67 -14.48 -3.34
C ARG A 201 -28.77 -15.92 -3.84
N SER A 202 -28.65 -16.87 -2.93
CA SER A 202 -29.18 -18.22 -3.18
C SER A 202 -30.70 -18.10 -3.27
N ASN A 203 -31.29 -18.48 -4.40
CA ASN A 203 -32.71 -18.82 -4.41
C ASN A 203 -32.81 -20.14 -3.64
N ALA A 204 -33.09 -20.06 -2.34
CA ALA A 204 -33.63 -21.19 -1.60
C ALA A 204 -35.13 -21.30 -1.91
#